data_AF-A0A7Y9BGB2-F1
#
_entry.id   AF-A0A7Y9BGB2-F1
#
_cell.length_a   1.000
_cell.length_b   1.000
_cell.length_c   1.000
_cell.angle_alpha   90.00
_cell.angle_beta   90.00
_cell.angle_gamma   90.00
#
_symmetry.space_group_name_H-M   'P 1'
#
loop_
_entity.id
_entity.type
_entity.pdbx_description
1 polymer ?
#
loop_
_entity_poly.entity_id
_entity_poly.type
_entity_poly.pdbx_seq_one_letter_code
_entity_poly.pdbx_strand_id
1 'polypeptide(L)'
;MEVGLLTIGNINFDELLAEYRMVWNNRMLAASDRSSEETLIEAVKRELLDENSHPRIRKNKFEKYYSAISRITQSTISNEAKVSLIHVHNGIMENLIKES
;
A
#
# COMPACT_ATOMS: atom_id res chain seq x y z
N MET A 1 -10.92 -8.17 -12.18
CA MET A 1 -10.32 -9.50 -12.44
C MET A 1 -9.59 -9.88 -11.17
N GLU A 2 -9.93 -11.03 -10.58
CA GLU A 2 -9.50 -11.45 -9.24
C GLU A 2 -8.01 -11.21 -9.00
N VAL A 3 -7.70 -10.30 -8.07
CA VAL A 3 -6.42 -10.31 -7.38
C VAL A 3 -6.39 -11.62 -6.60
N GLY A 4 -5.55 -12.56 -7.03
CA GLY A 4 -5.40 -13.87 -6.40
C GLY A 4 -4.92 -13.72 -4.96
N LEU A 5 -5.86 -13.59 -4.03
CA LEU A 5 -5.67 -13.65 -2.59
C LEU A 5 -5.31 -15.09 -2.21
N LEU A 6 -4.03 -15.45 -2.36
CA LEU A 6 -3.50 -16.65 -1.74
C LEU A 6 -3.43 -16.41 -0.22
N THR A 7 -4.50 -16.80 0.46
CA THR A 7 -4.62 -17.23 1.87
C THR A 7 -3.42 -16.93 2.78
N ILE A 8 -3.12 -15.65 3.00
CA ILE A 8 -2.50 -15.21 4.25
C ILE A 8 -3.70 -15.01 5.17
N GLY A 9 -3.73 -15.73 6.30
CA GLY A 9 -4.92 -15.89 7.15
C GLY A 9 -5.73 -14.60 7.30
N ASN A 10 -7.07 -14.73 7.17
CA ASN A 10 -8.09 -13.68 7.25
C ASN A 10 -7.54 -12.27 7.52
N ILE A 11 -7.09 -11.57 6.48
CA ILE A 11 -6.52 -10.23 6.61
C ILE A 11 -7.63 -9.30 7.13
N ASN A 12 -7.48 -8.80 8.36
CA ASN A 12 -8.34 -7.76 8.88
C ASN A 12 -7.89 -6.41 8.29
N PHE A 13 -8.59 -5.92 7.28
CA PHE A 13 -8.25 -4.68 6.59
C PHE A 13 -8.39 -3.44 7.48
N ASP A 14 -9.23 -3.47 8.52
CA ASP A 14 -9.34 -2.36 9.47
C ASP A 14 -8.05 -2.22 10.30
N GLU A 15 -7.55 -3.33 10.82
CA GLU A 15 -6.28 -3.39 11.56
C GLU A 15 -5.10 -3.07 10.64
N LEU A 16 -5.08 -3.66 9.44
CA LEU A 16 -3.99 -3.44 8.48
C LEU A 16 -3.92 -1.97 8.02
N LEU A 17 -5.06 -1.31 7.85
CA LEU A 17 -5.13 0.12 7.54
C LEU A 17 -4.62 0.97 8.70
N ALA A 18 -4.91 0.59 9.96
CA ALA A 18 -4.36 1.28 11.13
C ALA A 18 -2.83 1.18 11.17
N GLU A 19 -2.28 -0.01 10.94
CA GLU A 19 -0.83 -0.24 10.88
C GLU A 19 -0.19 0.53 9.72
N TYR A 20 -0.82 0.53 8.54
CA TYR A 20 -0.36 1.35 7.40
C TYR A 20 -0.26 2.84 7.76
N ARG A 21 -1.27 3.37 8.47
CA ARG A 21 -1.29 4.78 8.91
C ARG A 21 -0.15 5.10 9.88
N MET A 22 0.27 4.15 10.71
CA MET A 22 1.44 4.30 11.59
C MET A 22 2.73 4.43 10.79
N VAL A 23 2.88 3.66 9.71
CA VAL A 23 4.09 3.68 8.86
C VAL A 23 4.19 5.00 8.06
N TRP A 24 3.06 5.58 7.64
CA TRP A 24 3.01 6.80 6.82
C TRP A 24 2.62 8.08 7.59
N ASN A 25 2.70 8.08 8.93
CA ASN A 25 2.45 9.23 9.81
C ASN A 25 1.12 9.96 9.51
N ASN A 26 -0.01 9.24 9.51
CA ASN A 26 -1.34 9.84 9.39
C ASN A 26 -1.49 10.85 8.23
N ARG A 27 -0.81 10.65 7.09
CA ARG A 27 -1.15 11.41 5.87
C ARG A 27 -2.59 11.08 5.52
N MET A 28 -3.46 12.05 5.77
CA MET A 28 -4.91 11.95 5.76
C MET A 28 -5.42 11.17 4.54
N LEU A 29 -5.67 9.87 4.73
CA LEU A 29 -6.63 9.14 3.94
C LEU A 29 -7.98 9.64 4.43
N ALA A 30 -8.47 10.69 3.79
CA ALA A 30 -9.80 11.22 4.07
C ALA A 30 -10.77 10.03 4.07
N ALA A 31 -11.44 9.82 5.20
CA ALA A 31 -12.51 8.87 5.35
C ALA A 31 -13.60 9.28 4.35
N SER A 32 -13.52 8.70 3.16
CA SER A 32 -14.61 8.65 2.20
C SER A 32 -15.43 7.41 2.54
N ASP A 33 -16.66 7.30 2.04
CA ASP A 33 -17.60 6.19 2.30
C ASP A 33 -17.15 4.82 1.75
N ARG A 34 -15.83 4.56 1.70
CA ARG A 34 -15.17 3.37 1.16
C ARG A 34 -14.80 2.42 2.28
N SER A 35 -14.73 1.13 1.96
CA SER A 35 -14.20 0.11 2.87
C SER A 35 -12.72 0.36 3.21
N SER A 36 -12.26 -0.20 4.33
CA SER A 36 -10.84 -0.12 4.73
C SER A 36 -9.92 -0.77 3.71
N GLU A 37 -10.37 -1.86 3.06
CA GLU A 37 -9.66 -2.51 1.97
C GLU A 37 -9.46 -1.57 0.77
N GLU A 38 -10.55 -0.99 0.25
CA GLU A 38 -10.48 -0.05 -0.87
C GLU A 38 -9.64 1.18 -0.53
N THR A 39 -9.75 1.67 0.70
CA THR A 39 -8.97 2.80 1.19
C THR A 39 -7.47 2.47 1.20
N LEU A 40 -7.10 1.29 1.67
CA LEU A 40 -5.70 0.83 1.68
C LEU A 40 -5.17 0.62 0.25
N ILE A 41 -5.94 -0.03 -0.62
CA ILE A 41 -5.53 -0.29 -2.01
C ILE A 41 -5.28 1.02 -2.74
N GLU A 42 -6.20 1.98 -2.62
CA GLU A 42 -6.07 3.29 -3.25
C GLU A 42 -4.87 4.07 -2.67
N ALA A 43 -4.65 4.02 -1.36
CA ALA A 43 -3.50 4.65 -0.71
C ALA A 43 -2.19 4.14 -1.30
N VAL A 44 -2.04 2.81 -1.37
CA VAL A 44 -0.85 2.16 -1.90
C VAL A 44 -0.67 2.46 -3.39
N LYS A 45 -1.75 2.41 -4.19
CA LYS A 45 -1.69 2.76 -5.62
C LYS A 45 -1.19 4.19 -5.84
N ARG A 46 -1.75 5.17 -5.12
CA ARG A 46 -1.34 6.58 -5.22
C ARG A 46 0.10 6.81 -4.79
N GLU A 47 0.55 6.10 -3.76
CA GLU A 47 1.94 6.11 -3.33
C GLU A 47 2.85 5.55 -4.43
N LEU A 48 2.51 4.40 -5.02
CA LEU A 48 3.32 3.79 -6.09
C LEU A 48 3.37 4.64 -7.36
N LEU A 49 2.29 5.34 -7.70
CA LEU A 49 2.24 6.26 -8.84
C LEU A 49 2.84 7.64 -8.52
N ASP A 50 3.26 7.88 -7.27
CA ASP A 50 3.81 9.14 -6.78
C ASP A 50 2.90 10.35 -7.14
N GLU A 51 1.59 10.15 -7.03
CA GLU A 51 0.59 11.14 -7.47
C GLU A 51 0.60 12.41 -6.62
N ASN A 52 0.98 12.28 -5.35
CA ASN A 52 1.08 13.40 -4.42
C ASN A 52 2.32 14.29 -4.67
N SER A 53 3.26 13.83 -5.50
CA SER A 53 4.46 14.60 -5.85
C SER A 53 4.20 15.47 -7.07
N HIS A 54 4.78 16.68 -7.06
CA HIS A 54 4.70 17.60 -8.19
C HIS A 54 5.25 16.93 -9.47
N PRO A 55 4.62 17.08 -10.65
CA PRO A 55 4.97 16.33 -11.86
C PRO A 55 6.46 16.35 -12.21
N ARG A 56 7.15 17.46 -11.94
CA ARG A 56 8.58 17.64 -12.23
C ARG A 56 9.54 16.79 -11.38
N ILE A 57 9.11 16.31 -10.21
CA ILE A 57 9.94 15.51 -9.29
C ILE A 57 9.39 14.09 -9.10
N ARG A 58 8.37 13.74 -9.91
CA ARG A 58 7.67 12.47 -9.81
C ARG A 58 8.63 11.33 -10.10
N LYS A 59 8.70 10.37 -9.17
CA LYS A 59 9.49 9.15 -9.33
C LYS A 59 8.66 8.07 -10.02
N ASN A 60 9.35 7.11 -10.62
CA ASN A 60 8.67 5.98 -11.24
C ASN A 60 8.18 4.97 -10.17
N LYS A 61 7.24 4.11 -10.58
CA LYS A 61 6.61 3.11 -9.70
C LYS A 61 7.59 2.12 -9.05
N PHE A 62 8.69 1.78 -9.72
CA PHE A 62 9.70 0.87 -9.16
C PHE A 62 10.49 1.52 -8.02
N GLU A 63 10.87 2.79 -8.17
CA GLU A 63 11.55 3.56 -7.11
C GLU A 63 10.64 3.75 -5.89
N LYS A 64 9.35 4.02 -6.14
CA LYS A 64 8.36 4.16 -5.09
C LYS A 64 8.09 2.85 -4.37
N TYR A 65 7.97 1.76 -5.11
CA TYR A 65 7.86 0.42 -4.55
C TYR A 65 9.05 0.12 -3.63
N TYR A 66 10.28 0.30 -4.10
CA TYR A 66 11.48 0.09 -3.27
C TYR A 66 11.45 0.92 -1.98
N SER A 67 11.08 2.20 -2.09
CA SER A 67 10.97 3.11 -0.95
C SER A 67 9.88 2.69 0.04
N ALA A 68 8.74 2.21 -0.45
CA ALA A 68 7.62 1.74 0.35
C ALA A 68 7.98 0.46 1.12
N ILE A 69 8.58 -0.54 0.46
CA ILE A 69 9.02 -1.78 1.11
C ILE A 69 10.10 -1.49 2.17
N SER A 70 11.06 -0.61 1.84
CA SER A 70 12.09 -0.18 2.80
C SER A 70 11.46 0.46 4.04
N ARG A 71 10.42 1.28 3.88
CA ARG A 71 9.70 1.89 5.01
C ARG A 71 8.94 0.87 5.84
N ILE A 72 8.24 -0.07 5.20
CA ILE A 72 7.49 -1.12 5.91
C ILE A 72 8.44 -1.99 6.74
N THR A 73 9.54 -2.43 6.15
CA THR A 73 10.51 -3.32 6.83
C THR A 73 11.15 -2.65 8.05
N GLN A 74 11.46 -1.35 7.94
CA GLN A 74 12.04 -0.53 9.02
C GLN A 74 11.04 -0.02 10.06
N SER A 75 9.73 -0.19 9.82
CA SER A 75 8.70 0.27 10.75
C SER A 75 8.61 -0.59 12.02
N THR A 76 7.93 -0.06 13.04
CA THR A 76 7.74 -0.72 14.34
C THR A 76 6.47 -1.59 14.41
N ILE A 77 5.75 -1.74 13.30
CA ILE A 77 4.53 -2.56 13.24
C ILE A 77 4.86 -4.06 13.38
N SER A 78 3.85 -4.88 13.64
CA SER A 78 4.02 -6.33 13.77
C SER A 78 4.57 -6.98 12.50
N ASN A 79 5.27 -8.11 12.64
CA ASN A 79 5.84 -8.81 11.48
C ASN A 79 4.73 -9.31 10.54
N GLU A 80 3.60 -9.72 11.11
CA GLU A 80 2.39 -10.12 10.38
C GLU A 80 1.85 -8.96 9.55
N ALA A 81 1.76 -7.76 10.13
CA ALA A 81 1.34 -6.56 9.41
C ALA A 81 2.33 -6.19 8.29
N LYS A 82 3.65 -6.32 8.54
CA LYS A 82 4.67 -6.10 7.50
C LYS A 82 4.47 -7.03 6.32
N VAL A 83 4.32 -8.33 6.57
CA VAL A 83 4.10 -9.33 5.51
C VAL A 83 2.83 -9.03 4.73
N SER A 84 1.73 -8.73 5.43
CA SER A 84 0.45 -8.38 4.80
C SER A 84 0.55 -7.10 3.95
N LEU A 85 1.21 -6.05 4.44
CA LEU A 85 1.41 -4.82 3.67
C LEU A 85 2.28 -5.07 2.43
N ILE A 86 3.37 -5.83 2.57
CA ILE A 86 4.23 -6.18 1.43
C ILE A 86 3.41 -6.96 0.38
N HIS A 87 2.56 -7.91 0.81
CA HIS A 87 1.70 -8.65 -0.09
C HIS A 87 0.74 -7.75 -0.88
N VAL A 88 0.09 -6.79 -0.20
CA VAL A 88 -0.78 -5.78 -0.86
C VAL A 88 0.02 -4.95 -1.87
N HIS A 89 1.23 -4.51 -1.52
CA HIS A 89 2.10 -3.75 -2.44
C HIS A 89 2.51 -4.57 -3.66
N ASN A 90 2.81 -5.86 -3.49
CA ASN A 90 3.12 -6.76 -4.59
C ASN A 90 1.94 -6.87 -5.57
N GLY A 91 0.74 -7.17 -5.06
CA GLY A 91 -0.45 -7.34 -5.90
C GLY A 91 -0.79 -6.08 -6.70
N ILE A 92 -0.67 -4.90 -6.08
CA ILE A 92 -0.91 -3.62 -6.78
C ILE A 92 0.19 -3.36 -7.80
N MET A 93 1.45 -3.60 -7.47
CA MET A 93 2.57 -3.41 -8.39
C MET A 93 2.45 -4.33 -9.61
N GLU A 94 2.08 -5.59 -9.42
CA GLU A 94 1.82 -6.54 -10.52
C GLU A 94 0.72 -6.03 -11.46
N ASN A 95 -0.38 -5.51 -10.91
CA ASN A 95 -1.45 -4.92 -11.71
C ASN A 95 -0.95 -3.70 -12.49
N LEU A 96 -0.22 -2.79 -11.84
CA LEU A 96 0.36 -1.62 -12.49
C LEU A 96 1.38 -1.98 -13.58
N ILE A 97 2.07 -3.12 -13.47
CA ILE A 97 2.98 -3.61 -14.51
C ILE A 97 2.19 -4.17 -15.69
N LYS A 98 1.12 -4.94 -15.45
CA LYS A 98 0.26 -5.51 -16.51
C LYS A 98 -0.53 -4.46 -17.30
N GLU A 99 -0.86 -3.33 -16.66
CA GLU A 99 -1.60 -2.22 -17.27
C GLU A 99 -0.71 -1.27 -18.11
N SER A 100 0.62 -1.45 -18.13
CA SER A 100 1.58 -0.63 -18.90
C SER A 100 2.01 -1.29 -20.19
#